data_AF-A0A4R2BS91-F1
#
_entry.id   AF-A0A4R2BS91-F1
#
_cell.length_a   1.000
_cell.length_b   1.000
_cell.length_c   1.000
_cell.angle_alpha   90.00
_cell.angle_beta   90.00
_cell.angle_gamma   90.00
#
_symmetry.space_group_name_H-M   'P 1'
#
loop_
_entity.id
_entity.type
_entity.pdbx_description
1 polymer ?
#
loop_
_entity_poly.entity_id
_entity_poly.type
_entity_poly.pdbx_seq_one_letter_code
_entity_poly.pdbx_strand_id
1 'polypeptide(L)' 'MAETDKVKENRVRRVAERRGMRLEKSRRRDPKAIDFGGYMLIDAATNTVILGSTSYAYSASLDDIEEFLNA' A
#
# COMPACT_ATOMS: atom_id res chain seq x y z
N MET A 1 7.77 -13.60 -17.13
CA MET A 1 7.17 -12.34 -17.63
C MET A 1 6.89 -11.51 -16.39
N ALA A 2 7.65 -10.44 -16.14
CA ALA A 2 7.50 -9.64 -14.93
C ALA A 2 6.09 -9.02 -14.92
N GLU A 3 5.33 -9.28 -13.87
CA GLU A 3 4.01 -8.69 -13.68
C GLU A 3 4.20 -7.16 -13.62
N THR A 4 3.54 -6.40 -14.50
CA THR A 4 3.65 -4.93 -14.48
C THR A 4 3.14 -4.42 -13.13
N ASP A 5 3.84 -3.49 -12.48
CA ASP A 5 3.49 -2.93 -11.15
C ASP A 5 2.00 -2.54 -11.04
N LYS A 6 1.41 -2.06 -12.14
CA LYS A 6 -0.03 -1.74 -12.22
C LYS A 6 -0.96 -2.94 -12.02
N VAL A 7 -0.62 -4.10 -12.56
CA VAL A 7 -1.41 -5.34 -12.44
C VAL A 7 -1.36 -5.81 -10.99
N LYS A 8 -0.14 -5.84 -10.41
CA LYS A 8 0.06 -6.20 -9.01
C LYS A 8 -0.68 -5.25 -8.07
N GLU A 9 -0.56 -3.94 -8.28
CA GLU A 9 -1.26 -2.93 -7.49
C GLU A 9 -2.79 -3.08 -7.56
N ASN A 10 -3.33 -3.35 -8.75
CA ASN A 10 -4.77 -3.60 -8.93
C ASN A 10 -5.23 -4.88 -8.20
N ARG A 11 -4.40 -5.92 -8.18
CA ARG A 11 -4.68 -7.16 -7.44
C ARG A 11 -4.72 -6.91 -5.94
N VAL A 12 -3.67 -6.30 -5.39
CA VAL A 12 -3.56 -5.98 -3.96
C VAL A 12 -4.70 -5.06 -3.52
N ARG A 13 -5.02 -4.04 -4.32
CA ARG A 13 -6.17 -3.14 -4.06
C ARG A 13 -7.48 -3.90 -3.92
N ARG A 14 -7.77 -4.82 -4.84
CA ARG A 14 -9.01 -5.62 -4.81
C ARG A 14 -9.07 -6.54 -3.59
N VAL A 15 -7.94 -7.09 -3.16
CA VAL A 15 -7.88 -7.93 -1.94
C VAL A 15 -8.11 -7.07 -0.70
N ALA A 16 -7.47 -5.90 -0.62
CA ALA A 16 -7.67 -4.94 0.46
C ALA A 16 -9.15 -4.51 0.56
N GLU A 17 -9.75 -4.09 -0.55
CA GLU A 17 -11.15 -3.64 -0.60
C GLU A 17 -12.13 -4.73 -0.13
N ARG A 18 -11.91 -5.99 -0.52
CA ARG A 18 -12.73 -7.13 -0.05
C ARG A 18 -12.62 -7.37 1.46
N ARG A 19 -11.49 -7.03 2.08
CA ARG A 19 -11.27 -7.15 3.51
C ARG A 19 -11.65 -5.85 4.28
N GLY A 20 -12.29 -4.88 3.62
CA GLY A 20 -12.66 -3.61 4.24
C GLY A 20 -11.50 -2.64 4.42
N MET A 21 -10.41 -2.83 3.69
CA MET A 21 -9.21 -2.01 3.74
C MET A 21 -9.02 -1.21 2.44
N ARG A 22 -8.26 -0.13 2.51
CA ARG A 22 -7.95 0.78 1.41
C ARG A 22 -6.44 0.88 1.22
N LEU A 23 -5.99 0.59 0.01
CA LEU A 23 -4.61 0.79 -0.41
C LEU A 23 -4.42 2.25 -0.86
N GLU A 24 -3.53 2.99 -0.18
CA GLU A 24 -3.17 4.36 -0.56
C GLU A 24 -1.70 4.42 -0.98
N LYS A 25 -1.42 5.09 -2.10
CA LYS A 25 -0.08 5.30 -2.64
C LYS A 25 0.35 6.74 -2.37
N SER A 26 1.63 6.94 -2.07
CA SER A 26 2.20 8.27 -1.93
C SER A 26 2.00 9.07 -3.22
N ARG A 27 1.44 10.28 -3.09
CA ARG A 27 1.22 11.20 -4.23
C ARG A 27 2.48 11.99 -4.60
N ARG A 28 3.54 11.86 -3.79
CA ARG A 28 4.76 12.63 -3.95
C ARG A 28 5.53 12.15 -5.17
N ARG A 29 5.91 13.09 -6.04
CA ARG A 29 6.62 12.82 -7.30
C ARG A 29 8.11 13.11 -7.22
N ASP A 30 8.58 13.61 -6.08
CA ASP A 30 9.99 13.90 -5.85
C ASP A 30 10.74 12.59 -5.55
N PRO A 31 11.62 12.13 -6.45
CA PRO A 31 12.36 10.87 -6.27
C PRO A 31 13.32 10.89 -5.07
N LYS A 32 13.65 12.07 -4.54
CA LYS A 32 14.54 12.21 -3.37
C LYS A 32 13.78 12.14 -2.04
N ALA A 33 12.46 12.09 -2.08
CA ALA A 33 11.67 12.02 -0.87
C ALA A 33 11.63 10.59 -0.33
N ILE A 34 11.68 10.45 1.00
CA ILE A 34 11.75 9.17 1.71
C ILE A 34 10.46 8.34 1.48
N ASP A 35 9.34 9.02 1.21
CA ASP A 35 8.02 8.45 0.93
C ASP A 35 7.73 8.28 -0.58
N PHE A 36 8.71 8.50 -1.46
CA PHE A 36 8.52 8.34 -2.90
C PHE A 36 8.24 6.89 -3.27
N GLY A 37 7.12 6.64 -3.97
CA GLY A 37 6.73 5.30 -4.40
C GLY A 37 6.23 4.38 -3.28
N GLY A 38 6.10 4.89 -2.06
CA GLY A 38 5.62 4.13 -0.92
C GLY A 38 4.10 3.92 -0.90
N TYR A 39 3.67 2.95 -0.10
CA TYR A 39 2.28 2.54 0.06
C TYR A 39 1.87 2.49 1.53
N MET A 40 0.57 2.61 1.77
CA MET A 40 -0.07 2.45 3.07
C MET A 40 -1.33 1.62 2.94
N LEU A 41 -1.62 0.84 3.97
CA LEU A 41 -2.87 0.13 4.12
C LEU A 41 -3.69 0.78 5.24
N ILE A 42 -4.89 1.19 4.90
CA ILE A 42 -5.78 1.93 5.80
C ILE A 42 -7.05 1.09 6.02
N ASP A 43 -7.49 0.96 7.26
CA ASP A 43 -8.80 0.40 7.56
C ASP A 43 -9.89 1.38 7.08
N ALA A 44 -10.78 0.95 6.18
CA ALA A 44 -11.82 1.83 5.66
C ALA A 44 -12.91 2.13 6.70
N ALA A 45 -13.09 1.28 7.72
CA ALA A 45 -14.11 1.47 8.75
C ALA A 45 -13.68 2.51 9.80
N THR A 46 -12.41 2.43 10.24
CA THR A 46 -11.87 3.30 11.31
C THR A 46 -11.01 4.44 10.78
N ASN A 47 -10.70 4.44 9.48
CA ASN A 47 -9.76 5.37 8.85
C ASN A 47 -8.37 5.38 9.52
N THR A 48 -7.98 4.25 10.09
CA THR A 48 -6.70 4.09 10.81
C THR A 48 -5.67 3.44 9.90
N VAL A 49 -4.41 3.85 9.99
CA VAL A 49 -3.33 3.19 9.26
C VAL A 49 -3.02 1.86 9.92
N ILE A 50 -3.17 0.78 9.17
CA ILE A 50 -2.80 -0.59 9.57
C ILE A 50 -1.32 -0.84 9.26
N LEU A 51 -0.86 -0.43 8.07
CA LEU A 51 0.51 -0.67 7.59
C LEU A 51 1.06 0.53 6.83
N GLY A 52 2.37 0.77 6.92
CA GLY A 52 3.06 1.85 6.21
C GLY A 52 3.16 3.18 6.96
N SER A 53 3.07 3.15 8.30
CA SER A 53 3.29 4.31 9.18
C SER A 53 4.36 4.08 10.27
N THR A 54 5.04 2.94 10.29
CA THR A 54 5.95 2.56 11.38
C THR A 54 7.15 3.50 11.53
N SER A 55 7.79 3.87 10.42
CA SER A 55 8.97 4.74 10.41
C SER A 55 8.65 6.14 9.87
N TYR A 56 7.85 6.19 8.80
CA TYR A 56 7.37 7.39 8.14
C TYR A 56 6.08 7.04 7.37
N ALA A 57 5.30 8.05 6.98
CA ALA A 57 4.11 7.81 6.17
C ALA A 57 4.51 7.23 4.81
N TYR A 58 3.79 6.20 4.34
CA TYR A 58 4.09 5.46 3.13
C TYR A 58 5.41 4.67 3.22
N SER A 59 5.74 4.11 4.38
CA SER A 59 6.95 3.30 4.55
C SER A 59 6.83 1.86 4.06
N ALA A 60 5.65 1.39 3.66
CA ALA A 60 5.45 0.01 3.19
C ALA A 60 5.58 -0.10 1.67
N SER A 61 6.05 -1.25 1.20
CA SER A 61 6.03 -1.63 -0.21
C SER A 61 4.73 -2.36 -0.57
N LEU A 62 4.48 -2.56 -1.87
CA LEU A 62 3.36 -3.40 -2.32
C LEU A 62 3.50 -4.85 -1.85
N ASP A 63 4.73 -5.34 -1.71
CA ASP A 63 5.02 -6.71 -1.32
C ASP A 63 4.67 -6.92 0.15
N ASP A 64 5.03 -5.97 1.02
CA ASP A 64 4.67 -6.01 2.45
C ASP A 64 3.15 -6.00 2.66
N ILE A 65 2.44 -5.18 1.89
CA ILE A 65 0.97 -5.12 1.95
C ILE A 65 0.36 -6.42 1.44
N GLU A 66 0.90 -6.97 0.36
CA GLU A 66 0.45 -8.24 -0.19
C GLU A 66 0.66 -9.38 0.79
N GLU A 67 1.80 -9.45 1.46
CA GLU A 67 2.09 -10.45 2.49
C GLU A 67 1.11 -10.31 3.66
N PHE A 68 0.87 -9.09 4.15
CA PHE A 68 -0.10 -8.83 5.21
C PHE A 68 -1.53 -9.25 4.82
N LEU A 69 -1.91 -9.06 3.55
CA LEU A 69 -3.23 -9.44 3.03
C LEU A 69 -3.34 -10.92 2.67
N ASN A 70 -2.25 -11.68 2.66
CA ASN A 70 -2.26 -13.13 2.41
C ASN A 70 -2.06 -13.96 3.69
N ALA A 71 -1.57 -13.33 4.76
CA ALA A 71 -1.71 -13.83 6.13
C ALA A 71 -3.20 -13.94 6.52
#